data_AF-A0A6M0AAE9-F1
#
_entry.id   AF-A0A6M0AAE9-F1
#
_cell.length_a   1.000
_cell.length_b   1.000
_cell.length_c   1.000
_cell.angle_alpha   90.00
_cell.angle_beta   90.00
_cell.angle_gamma   90.00
#
_symmetry.space_group_name_H-M   'P 1'
#
loop_
_entity.id
_entity.type
_entity.pdbx_description
1 polymer ?
#
loop_
_entity_poly.entity_id
_entity_poly.type
_entity_poly.pdbx_seq_one_letter_code
_entity_poly.pdbx_strand_id
1 'polypeptide(L)'
;VSVDGLEATHDRLRGRKGSWQWAFKTMSHLKEAGIPFGCNTQINRLSAPEFPQIYERIRDAGVFAWQIQLTVPMGNAADNSEILLQPYELLDVYPMIARVARRAFREGVKVQAGNNIGYYGPYERLLRGRGEDNPWAFWQGCNAGLSSLGIEADGAIKGCPSLPTSAYTGGNIRDHSLREIIEETEELRFNLGADTPKGTDHLWGFCKSCEFAQLCRGGCSWTAHVFFDRRGNNPYCHHRALTQEKQGIRERVEIKHRAEGNPFDNGEFVLIEEPIDAPWPDNDPLHFSADRILWPKGWQEQEELVPSLASSSS
;
A
#
# COMPACT_ATOMS: atom_id res chain seq x y z
N VAL A 1 -3.42 15.64 6.28
CA VAL A 1 -4.86 15.70 5.89
C VAL A 1 -5.13 14.60 4.88
N SER A 2 -6.20 13.83 5.01
CA SER A 2 -6.47 12.75 4.04
C SER A 2 -7.17 13.27 2.78
N VAL A 3 -6.76 12.80 1.60
CA VAL A 3 -7.43 13.05 0.30
C VAL A 3 -7.37 11.79 -0.55
N ASP A 4 -8.47 11.03 -0.64
CA ASP A 4 -8.49 9.74 -1.36
C ASP A 4 -9.11 9.79 -2.77
N GLY A 5 -9.31 10.97 -3.33
CA GLY A 5 -10.00 11.14 -4.60
C GLY A 5 -10.28 12.61 -4.89
N LEU A 6 -10.83 12.87 -6.07
CA LEU A 6 -11.62 14.08 -6.33
C LEU A 6 -12.91 14.03 -5.49
N GLU A 7 -13.62 15.15 -5.44
CA GLU A 7 -14.71 15.38 -4.47
C GLU A 7 -15.70 14.22 -4.34
N ALA A 8 -16.29 13.74 -5.44
CA ALA A 8 -17.26 12.65 -5.41
C ALA A 8 -16.65 11.33 -4.90
N THR A 9 -15.46 10.97 -5.39
CA THR A 9 -14.74 9.75 -5.03
C THR A 9 -14.29 9.79 -3.57
N HIS A 10 -13.73 10.92 -3.13
CA HIS A 10 -13.31 11.14 -1.76
C HIS A 10 -14.48 11.04 -0.77
N ASP A 11 -15.58 11.77 -1.04
CA ASP A 11 -16.76 11.77 -0.17
C ASP A 11 -17.38 10.37 -0.07
N ARG A 12 -17.39 9.61 -1.18
CA ARG A 12 -17.82 8.20 -1.21
C ARG A 12 -16.92 7.34 -0.33
N LEU A 13 -15.61 7.39 -0.52
CA LEU A 13 -14.65 6.57 0.21
C LEU A 13 -14.61 6.90 1.72
N ARG A 14 -14.84 8.17 2.08
CA ARG A 14 -14.87 8.65 3.47
C ARG A 14 -16.25 8.57 4.11
N GLY A 15 -17.28 8.14 3.37
CA GLY A 15 -18.64 7.96 3.86
C GLY A 15 -19.32 9.26 4.30
N ARG A 16 -18.86 10.43 3.81
CA ARG A 16 -19.38 11.72 4.26
C ARG A 16 -19.33 12.77 3.15
N LYS A 17 -20.50 13.18 2.66
CA LYS A 17 -20.64 14.30 1.73
C LYS A 17 -20.03 15.59 2.31
N GLY A 18 -19.26 16.29 1.48
CA GLY A 18 -18.52 17.50 1.80
C GLY A 18 -17.17 17.25 2.48
N SER A 19 -16.77 16.01 2.81
CA SER A 19 -15.51 15.76 3.51
C SER A 19 -14.29 16.20 2.72
N TRP A 20 -14.35 16.14 1.38
CA TRP A 20 -13.32 16.69 0.51
C TRP A 20 -13.15 18.20 0.74
N GLN A 21 -14.26 18.95 0.76
CA GLN A 21 -14.25 20.41 0.94
C GLN A 21 -13.70 20.78 2.32
N TRP A 22 -14.08 20.03 3.36
CA TRP A 22 -13.53 20.18 4.71
C TRP A 22 -12.01 19.94 4.72
N ALA A 23 -11.52 18.91 4.02
CA ALA A 23 -10.09 18.64 3.92
C ALA A 23 -9.32 19.83 3.30
N PHE A 24 -9.79 20.38 2.18
CA PHE A 24 -9.15 21.54 1.53
C PHE A 24 -9.29 22.84 2.34
N LYS A 25 -10.41 23.04 3.04
CA LYS A 25 -10.57 24.15 3.98
C LYS A 25 -9.55 24.06 5.13
N THR A 26 -9.34 22.86 5.69
CA THR A 26 -8.30 22.63 6.70
C THR A 26 -6.91 22.95 6.16
N MET A 27 -6.59 22.56 4.92
CA MET A 27 -5.31 22.90 4.29
C MET A 27 -5.13 24.43 4.13
N SER A 28 -6.18 25.16 3.75
CA SER A 28 -6.14 26.64 3.69
C SER A 28 -5.78 27.24 5.05
N HIS A 29 -6.45 26.81 6.12
CA HIS A 29 -6.15 27.31 7.47
C HIS A 29 -4.71 26.98 7.91
N LEU A 30 -4.20 25.78 7.60
CA LEU A 30 -2.81 25.41 7.91
C LEU A 30 -1.82 26.29 7.14
N LYS A 31 -2.11 26.57 5.86
CA LYS A 31 -1.30 27.45 5.02
C LYS A 31 -1.31 28.90 5.54
N GLU A 32 -2.48 29.44 5.89
CA GLU A 32 -2.64 30.78 6.47
C GLU A 32 -1.89 30.92 7.81
N ALA A 33 -1.87 29.85 8.62
CA ALA A 33 -1.12 29.80 9.86
C ALA A 33 0.39 29.55 9.68
N GLY A 34 0.87 29.34 8.45
CA GLY A 34 2.28 29.06 8.16
C GLY A 34 2.75 27.68 8.64
N ILE A 35 1.84 26.72 8.84
CA ILE A 35 2.16 25.36 9.31
C ILE A 35 2.37 24.44 8.11
N PRO A 36 3.59 23.87 7.90
CA PRO A 36 3.80 22.86 6.88
C PRO A 36 2.94 21.63 7.15
N PHE A 37 2.26 21.13 6.11
CA PHE A 37 1.36 19.99 6.26
C PHE A 37 1.57 18.95 5.18
N GLY A 38 1.24 17.71 5.53
CA GLY A 38 1.23 16.59 4.61
C GLY A 38 -0.17 16.11 4.25
N CYS A 39 -0.26 15.37 3.15
CA CYS A 39 -1.46 14.64 2.76
C CYS A 39 -1.24 13.13 2.75
N ASN A 40 -2.32 12.37 2.92
CA ASN A 40 -2.32 10.91 2.77
C ASN A 40 -3.41 10.51 1.76
N THR A 41 -3.07 9.59 0.87
CA THR A 41 -3.99 9.04 -0.15
C THR A 41 -3.92 7.53 -0.17
N GLN A 42 -5.06 6.87 -0.03
CA GLN A 42 -5.19 5.46 -0.40
C GLN A 42 -5.57 5.30 -1.88
N ILE A 43 -4.91 4.37 -2.57
CA ILE A 43 -5.07 4.08 -3.99
C ILE A 43 -5.87 2.78 -4.14
N ASN A 44 -6.99 2.87 -4.83
CA ASN A 44 -7.90 1.78 -5.14
C ASN A 44 -8.47 1.96 -6.56
N ARG A 45 -9.31 1.04 -7.04
CA ARG A 45 -9.89 1.09 -8.38
C ARG A 45 -10.74 2.34 -8.66
N LEU A 46 -11.27 3.01 -7.64
CA LEU A 46 -11.98 4.29 -7.79
C LEU A 46 -11.02 5.48 -7.89
N SER A 47 -9.96 5.49 -7.06
CA SER A 47 -9.04 6.63 -6.94
C SER A 47 -7.83 6.57 -7.86
N ALA A 48 -7.44 5.37 -8.33
CA ALA A 48 -6.31 5.19 -9.24
C ALA A 48 -6.50 5.96 -10.57
N PRO A 49 -7.67 5.95 -11.24
CA PRO A 49 -7.92 6.79 -12.40
C PRO A 49 -7.66 8.29 -12.16
N GLU A 50 -8.00 8.78 -10.97
CA GLU A 50 -7.91 10.21 -10.61
C GLU A 50 -6.53 10.59 -10.04
N PHE A 51 -5.63 9.64 -9.83
CA PHE A 51 -4.42 9.83 -9.04
C PHE A 51 -3.53 11.02 -9.49
N PRO A 52 -3.29 11.24 -10.79
CA PRO A 52 -2.56 12.43 -11.25
C PRO A 52 -3.28 13.75 -10.94
N GLN A 53 -4.61 13.77 -11.01
CA GLN A 53 -5.42 14.94 -10.68
C GLN A 53 -5.44 15.20 -9.18
N ILE A 54 -5.49 14.16 -8.34
CA ILE A 54 -5.36 14.28 -6.89
C ILE A 54 -4.07 15.01 -6.54
N TYR A 55 -2.95 14.62 -7.17
CA TYR A 55 -1.65 15.27 -6.98
C TYR A 55 -1.70 16.78 -7.28
N GLU A 56 -2.25 17.18 -8.43
CA GLU A 56 -2.36 18.61 -8.78
C GLU A 56 -3.16 19.39 -7.73
N ARG A 57 -4.28 18.83 -7.26
CA ARG A 57 -5.11 19.49 -6.26
C ARG A 57 -4.36 19.71 -4.94
N ILE A 58 -3.71 18.68 -4.41
CA ILE A 58 -2.99 18.80 -3.13
C ILE A 58 -1.74 19.68 -3.25
N ARG A 59 -1.05 19.64 -4.40
CA ARG A 59 0.07 20.53 -4.71
C ARG A 59 -0.38 21.99 -4.70
N ASP A 60 -1.45 22.31 -5.41
CA ASP A 60 -1.98 23.67 -5.51
C ASP A 60 -2.48 24.18 -4.15
N ALA A 61 -2.97 23.27 -3.30
CA ALA A 61 -3.30 23.59 -1.91
C ALA A 61 -2.07 23.92 -1.04
N GLY A 62 -0.86 23.57 -1.48
CA GLY A 62 0.40 23.88 -0.78
C GLY A 62 0.95 22.74 0.07
N VAL A 63 0.66 21.48 -0.27
CA VAL A 63 1.18 20.34 0.47
C VAL A 63 2.71 20.28 0.44
N PHE A 64 3.32 19.99 1.60
CA PHE A 64 4.79 19.81 1.71
C PHE A 64 5.21 18.35 1.48
N ALA A 65 4.42 17.40 1.96
CA ALA A 65 4.70 15.97 1.86
C ALA A 65 3.43 15.17 1.54
N TRP A 66 3.55 14.09 0.78
CA TRP A 66 2.41 13.28 0.38
C TRP A 66 2.70 11.80 0.58
N GLN A 67 2.03 11.18 1.54
CA GLN A 67 2.12 9.75 1.76
C GLN A 67 1.07 9.01 0.91
N ILE A 68 1.50 7.96 0.23
CA ILE A 68 0.65 7.13 -0.62
C ILE A 68 0.63 5.69 -0.11
N GLN A 69 -0.50 5.01 -0.27
CA GLN A 69 -0.69 3.63 0.19
C GLN A 69 -1.74 2.93 -0.68
N LEU A 70 -1.66 1.61 -0.81
CA LEU A 70 -2.73 0.84 -1.47
C LEU A 70 -3.88 0.58 -0.49
N THR A 71 -5.12 0.55 -0.97
CA THR A 71 -6.27 0.13 -0.15
C THR A 71 -6.26 -1.39 0.04
N VAL A 72 -6.45 -1.83 1.28
CA VAL A 72 -6.47 -3.26 1.66
C VAL A 72 -7.83 -3.61 2.29
N PRO A 73 -8.23 -4.90 2.32
CA PRO A 73 -9.55 -5.33 2.82
C PRO A 73 -9.65 -5.31 4.35
N MET A 74 -9.67 -4.11 4.94
CA MET A 74 -9.86 -3.93 6.38
C MET A 74 -10.84 -2.79 6.64
N GLY A 75 -11.70 -2.95 7.64
CA GLY A 75 -12.79 -2.00 7.91
C GLY A 75 -13.70 -1.83 6.69
N ASN A 76 -14.07 -0.59 6.35
CA ASN A 76 -15.04 -0.31 5.26
C ASN A 76 -14.63 -0.91 3.88
N ALA A 77 -13.33 -1.10 3.62
CA ALA A 77 -12.87 -1.72 2.38
C ALA A 77 -13.05 -3.25 2.35
N ALA A 78 -13.18 -3.91 3.51
CA ALA A 78 -13.55 -5.33 3.58
C ALA A 78 -15.00 -5.53 3.10
N ASP A 79 -15.91 -4.63 3.50
CA ASP A 79 -17.32 -4.64 3.09
C ASP A 79 -17.54 -4.20 1.64
N ASN A 80 -16.62 -3.42 1.08
CA ASN A 80 -16.67 -2.87 -0.28
C ASN A 80 -15.47 -3.35 -1.10
N SER A 81 -15.19 -4.67 -1.04
CA SER A 81 -13.99 -5.27 -1.62
C SER A 81 -13.83 -5.09 -3.14
N GLU A 82 -14.89 -4.71 -3.86
CA GLU A 82 -14.84 -4.43 -5.30
C GLU A 82 -13.94 -3.25 -5.66
N ILE A 83 -13.65 -2.36 -4.70
CA ILE A 83 -12.74 -1.23 -4.93
C ILE A 83 -11.27 -1.67 -4.91
N LEU A 84 -10.95 -2.84 -4.36
CA LEU A 84 -9.57 -3.30 -4.20
C LEU A 84 -8.93 -3.50 -5.58
N LEU A 85 -7.68 -3.06 -5.71
CA LEU A 85 -6.88 -3.38 -6.88
C LEU A 85 -6.65 -4.89 -6.94
N GLN A 86 -6.59 -5.42 -8.15
CA GLN A 86 -6.14 -6.79 -8.37
C GLN A 86 -4.62 -6.82 -8.51
N PRO A 87 -3.94 -7.90 -8.08
CA PRO A 87 -2.48 -8.01 -8.18
C PRO A 87 -1.93 -7.68 -9.57
N TYR A 88 -2.61 -8.10 -10.63
CA TYR A 88 -2.21 -7.82 -12.02
C TYR A 88 -2.30 -6.33 -12.39
N GLU A 89 -3.27 -5.58 -11.84
CA GLU A 89 -3.44 -4.15 -12.11
C GLU A 89 -2.27 -3.32 -11.58
N LEU A 90 -1.43 -3.89 -10.71
CA LEU A 90 -0.21 -3.25 -10.25
C LEU A 90 0.77 -2.93 -11.40
N LEU A 91 0.75 -3.71 -12.48
CA LEU A 91 1.57 -3.47 -13.66
C LEU A 91 1.27 -2.09 -14.29
N ASP A 92 0.03 -1.59 -14.18
CA ASP A 92 -0.38 -0.27 -14.65
C ASP A 92 -0.30 0.80 -13.57
N VAL A 93 -0.59 0.44 -12.32
CA VAL A 93 -0.57 1.38 -11.18
C VAL A 93 0.84 1.89 -10.89
N TYR A 94 1.86 1.03 -10.89
CA TYR A 94 3.21 1.45 -10.51
C TYR A 94 3.88 2.42 -11.49
N PRO A 95 3.79 2.23 -12.83
CA PRO A 95 4.24 3.23 -13.79
C PRO A 95 3.56 4.60 -13.60
N MET A 96 2.25 4.60 -13.34
CA MET A 96 1.50 5.83 -13.02
C MET A 96 2.06 6.51 -11.77
N ILE A 97 2.19 5.78 -10.67
CA ILE A 97 2.71 6.32 -9.40
C ILE A 97 4.14 6.86 -9.59
N ALA A 98 4.99 6.14 -10.31
CA ALA A 98 6.37 6.54 -10.59
C ALA A 98 6.44 7.87 -11.37
N ARG A 99 5.63 8.02 -12.41
CA ARG A 99 5.54 9.26 -13.19
C ARG A 99 5.09 10.43 -12.31
N VAL A 100 4.08 10.21 -11.47
CA VAL A 100 3.59 11.22 -10.53
C VAL A 100 4.64 11.58 -9.48
N ALA A 101 5.33 10.60 -8.91
CA ALA A 101 6.38 10.80 -7.90
C ALA A 101 7.57 11.62 -8.44
N ARG A 102 8.01 11.35 -9.68
CA ARG A 102 9.07 12.16 -10.34
C ARG A 102 8.66 13.61 -10.50
N ARG A 103 7.42 13.86 -10.93
CA ARG A 103 6.90 15.23 -11.05
C ARG A 103 6.80 15.90 -9.68
N ALA A 104 6.25 15.19 -8.69
CA ALA A 104 6.13 15.68 -7.33
C ALA A 104 7.47 16.13 -6.76
N PHE A 105 8.51 15.33 -6.92
CA PHE A 105 9.87 15.67 -6.48
C PHE A 105 10.40 16.95 -7.15
N ARG A 106 10.28 17.08 -8.47
CA ARG A 106 10.72 18.29 -9.20
C ARG A 106 9.94 19.55 -8.80
N GLU A 107 8.67 19.39 -8.43
CA GLU A 107 7.80 20.47 -7.95
C GLU A 107 7.93 20.68 -6.43
N GLY A 108 8.88 20.02 -5.76
CA GLY A 108 9.22 20.24 -4.35
C GLY A 108 8.35 19.48 -3.34
N VAL A 109 7.46 18.59 -3.79
CA VAL A 109 6.60 17.77 -2.93
C VAL A 109 7.26 16.42 -2.64
N LYS A 110 7.49 16.11 -1.36
CA LYS A 110 8.09 14.84 -0.94
C LYS A 110 7.06 13.72 -0.94
N VAL A 111 7.13 12.79 -1.89
CA VAL A 111 6.26 11.60 -1.90
C VAL A 111 6.83 10.54 -0.97
N GLN A 112 6.02 10.00 -0.07
CA GLN A 112 6.40 8.92 0.83
C GLN A 112 5.61 7.67 0.49
N ALA A 113 6.30 6.64 -0.01
CA ALA A 113 5.72 5.32 -0.16
C ALA A 113 5.35 4.74 1.23
N GLY A 114 4.09 4.36 1.40
CA GLY A 114 3.64 3.59 2.55
C GLY A 114 4.25 2.19 2.58
N ASN A 115 4.07 1.49 3.70
CA ASN A 115 4.64 0.17 3.90
C ASN A 115 4.13 -0.87 2.89
N ASN A 116 3.00 -0.59 2.22
CA ASN A 116 2.35 -1.46 1.24
C ASN A 116 2.53 -1.01 -0.23
N ILE A 117 3.54 -0.18 -0.51
CA ILE A 117 3.90 0.30 -1.85
C ILE A 117 5.28 -0.24 -2.24
N GLY A 118 5.37 -0.73 -3.48
CA GLY A 118 6.61 -1.07 -4.19
C GLY A 118 6.90 -2.56 -4.19
N TYR A 119 7.99 -2.92 -3.52
CA TYR A 119 8.60 -4.25 -3.41
C TYR A 119 9.35 -4.68 -4.68
N TYR A 120 10.67 -4.41 -4.68
CA TYR A 120 11.71 -4.92 -5.58
C TYR A 120 11.45 -4.82 -7.11
N GLY A 121 10.36 -4.17 -7.53
CA GLY A 121 10.11 -3.81 -8.91
C GLY A 121 10.98 -2.62 -9.36
N PRO A 122 10.93 -2.26 -10.66
CA PRO A 122 11.81 -1.24 -11.25
C PRO A 122 11.65 0.16 -10.64
N TYR A 123 10.52 0.45 -10.00
CA TYR A 123 10.23 1.74 -9.38
C TYR A 123 10.50 1.78 -7.87
N GLU A 124 10.93 0.68 -7.26
CA GLU A 124 11.11 0.58 -5.80
C GLU A 124 12.04 1.67 -5.24
N ARG A 125 13.20 1.85 -5.88
CA ARG A 125 14.21 2.83 -5.47
C ARG A 125 13.77 4.26 -5.61
N LEU A 126 13.07 4.55 -6.71
CA LEU A 126 12.45 5.85 -6.94
C LEU A 126 11.38 6.16 -5.88
N LEU A 127 10.46 5.23 -5.62
CA LEU A 127 9.33 5.46 -4.72
C LEU A 127 9.76 5.56 -3.27
N ARG A 128 10.68 4.70 -2.83
CA ARG A 128 11.20 4.73 -1.45
C ARG A 128 12.25 5.82 -1.26
N GLY A 129 12.94 6.22 -2.34
CA GLY A 129 13.79 7.41 -2.43
C GLY A 129 13.03 8.72 -2.55
N ARG A 130 11.69 8.70 -2.41
CA ARG A 130 10.82 9.89 -2.37
C ARG A 130 10.77 10.70 -3.66
N GLY A 131 10.83 10.00 -4.80
CA GLY A 131 10.81 10.58 -6.14
C GLY A 131 12.20 10.83 -6.73
N GLU A 132 13.26 10.49 -5.98
CA GLU A 132 14.64 10.42 -6.44
C GLU A 132 15.10 8.96 -6.47
N ASP A 133 15.86 8.57 -7.49
CA ASP A 133 16.40 7.21 -7.60
C ASP A 133 17.59 7.05 -6.64
N ASN A 134 17.35 6.36 -5.52
CA ASN A 134 18.36 6.10 -4.49
C ASN A 134 18.67 4.60 -4.42
N PRO A 135 19.91 4.18 -4.74
CA PRO A 135 20.32 2.76 -4.71
C PRO A 135 20.09 2.04 -3.38
N TRP A 136 20.10 2.78 -2.28
CA TRP A 136 19.95 2.26 -0.90
C TRP A 136 18.50 2.32 -0.40
N ALA A 137 17.60 2.93 -1.15
CA ALA A 137 16.20 3.08 -0.76
C ALA A 137 15.38 1.90 -1.28
N PHE A 138 15.27 0.83 -0.51
CA PHE A 138 14.39 -0.29 -0.83
C PHE A 138 13.86 -0.94 0.45
N TRP A 139 12.83 -1.78 0.32
CA TRP A 139 12.20 -2.46 1.44
C TRP A 139 13.20 -3.41 2.11
N GLN A 140 13.35 -3.31 3.43
CA GLN A 140 14.28 -4.14 4.21
C GLN A 140 13.54 -5.09 5.19
N GLY A 141 12.27 -5.33 4.88
CA GLY A 141 11.38 -6.15 5.70
C GLY A 141 10.53 -5.34 6.68
N CYS A 142 9.57 -6.05 7.28
CA CYS A 142 8.66 -5.45 8.25
C CYS A 142 9.41 -5.03 9.53
N ASN A 143 9.12 -3.82 9.99
CA ASN A 143 9.73 -3.22 11.19
C ASN A 143 8.87 -3.40 12.47
N ALA A 144 7.75 -4.11 12.35
CA ALA A 144 6.82 -4.27 13.46
C ALA A 144 7.48 -5.01 14.63
N GLY A 145 7.47 -4.42 15.83
CA GLY A 145 8.12 -4.97 17.00
C GLY A 145 9.66 -4.86 17.01
N LEU A 146 10.27 -4.29 15.96
CA LEU A 146 11.72 -4.02 15.90
C LEU A 146 12.03 -2.56 16.18
N SER A 147 11.49 -1.67 15.34
CA SER A 147 11.67 -0.21 15.41
C SER A 147 10.34 0.54 15.39
N SER A 148 9.23 -0.19 15.44
CA SER A 148 7.87 0.34 15.46
C SER A 148 7.05 -0.38 16.52
N LEU A 149 6.15 0.39 17.15
CA LEU A 149 5.12 -0.07 18.07
C LEU A 149 3.86 0.77 17.84
N GLY A 150 2.70 0.22 18.19
CA GLY A 150 1.43 0.92 18.26
C GLY A 150 0.85 0.80 19.67
N ILE A 151 0.24 1.88 20.15
CA ILE A 151 -0.58 1.90 21.36
C ILE A 151 -2.00 2.30 20.96
N GLU A 152 -2.97 1.46 21.28
CA GLU A 152 -4.39 1.76 21.07
C GLU A 152 -4.96 2.62 22.20
N ALA A 153 -6.14 3.19 21.99
CA ALA A 153 -6.77 4.11 22.94
C ALA A 153 -7.08 3.43 24.31
N ASP A 154 -7.27 2.12 24.32
CA ASP A 154 -7.46 1.31 25.50
C ASP A 154 -6.14 0.83 26.15
N GLY A 155 -4.98 1.21 25.59
CA GLY A 155 -3.67 0.83 26.08
C GLY A 155 -3.11 -0.48 25.50
N ALA A 156 -3.82 -1.17 24.60
CA ALA A 156 -3.30 -2.36 23.94
C ALA A 156 -2.03 -2.03 23.13
N ILE A 157 -1.01 -2.87 23.24
CA ILE A 157 0.29 -2.71 22.58
C ILE A 157 0.46 -3.73 21.47
N LYS A 158 0.84 -3.25 20.28
CA LYS A 158 1.08 -4.04 19.07
C LYS A 158 2.41 -3.69 18.44
N GLY A 159 2.97 -4.61 17.65
CA GLY A 159 4.21 -4.36 16.90
C GLY A 159 4.06 -3.29 15.81
N CYS A 160 2.85 -3.00 15.35
CA CYS A 160 2.56 -1.95 14.39
C CYS A 160 1.11 -1.49 14.61
N PRO A 161 0.81 -0.18 14.54
CA PRO A 161 -0.54 0.33 14.78
C PRO A 161 -1.59 -0.26 13.82
N SER A 162 -1.19 -0.65 12.61
CA SER A 162 -2.09 -1.19 11.60
C SER A 162 -2.40 -2.67 11.75
N LEU A 163 -1.57 -3.46 12.45
CA LEU A 163 -1.81 -4.90 12.59
C LEU A 163 -3.15 -5.16 13.32
N PRO A 164 -3.93 -6.20 12.95
CA PRO A 164 -5.20 -6.49 13.63
C PRO A 164 -5.03 -6.73 15.12
N THR A 165 -5.94 -6.14 15.91
CA THR A 165 -5.87 -6.16 17.37
C THR A 165 -6.00 -7.57 17.94
N SER A 166 -6.87 -8.40 17.36
CA SER A 166 -7.13 -9.78 17.81
C SER A 166 -5.90 -10.69 17.70
N ALA A 167 -5.08 -10.50 16.66
CA ALA A 167 -3.96 -11.39 16.33
C ALA A 167 -2.59 -10.88 16.75
N TYR A 168 -2.45 -9.58 17.09
CA TYR A 168 -1.13 -8.94 17.27
C TYR A 168 -1.00 -8.07 18.53
N THR A 169 -1.95 -8.17 19.46
CA THR A 169 -1.82 -7.53 20.79
C THR A 169 -0.97 -8.41 21.70
N GLY A 170 0.18 -7.90 22.15
CA GLY A 170 0.99 -8.62 23.15
C GLY A 170 0.56 -8.38 24.59
N GLY A 171 -0.12 -7.26 24.86
CA GLY A 171 -0.56 -6.93 26.20
C GLY A 171 -1.05 -5.49 26.31
N ASN A 172 -1.40 -5.06 27.53
CA ASN A 172 -1.88 -3.72 27.81
C ASN A 172 -0.92 -2.96 28.74
N ILE A 173 -0.58 -1.73 28.37
CA ILE A 173 0.34 -0.88 29.15
C ILE A 173 -0.19 -0.49 30.54
N ARG A 174 -1.49 -0.69 30.78
CA ARG A 174 -2.13 -0.44 32.08
C ARG A 174 -1.87 -1.56 33.09
N ASP A 175 -1.54 -2.75 32.60
CA ASP A 175 -1.37 -3.95 33.41
C ASP A 175 0.10 -4.37 33.53
N HIS A 176 0.89 -4.14 32.47
CA HIS A 176 2.30 -4.55 32.39
C HIS A 176 3.20 -3.39 31.96
N SER A 177 4.48 -3.46 32.31
CA SER A 177 5.46 -2.52 31.78
C SER A 177 5.67 -2.75 30.28
N LEU A 178 6.03 -1.69 29.54
CA LEU A 178 6.31 -1.81 28.11
C LEU A 178 7.45 -2.81 27.82
N ARG A 179 8.44 -2.89 28.72
CA ARG A 179 9.56 -3.83 28.61
C ARG A 179 9.07 -5.27 28.61
N GLU A 180 8.27 -5.65 29.61
CA GLU A 180 7.73 -7.01 29.74
C GLU A 180 6.94 -7.38 28.48
N ILE A 181 6.06 -6.49 28.01
CA ILE A 181 5.27 -6.75 26.79
C ILE A 181 6.19 -7.01 25.59
N ILE A 182 7.23 -6.20 25.36
CA ILE A 182 8.14 -6.37 24.22
C ILE A 182 9.00 -7.63 24.36
N GLU A 183 9.52 -7.90 25.56
CA GLU A 183 10.50 -8.97 25.79
C GLU A 183 9.83 -10.34 25.95
N GLU A 184 8.55 -10.43 26.30
CA GLU A 184 7.93 -11.70 26.71
C GLU A 184 6.80 -12.20 25.79
N THR A 185 6.33 -11.40 24.82
CA THR A 185 5.14 -11.75 24.00
C THR A 185 5.52 -12.09 22.56
N GLU A 186 4.91 -13.14 21.99
CA GLU A 186 5.24 -13.60 20.63
C GLU A 186 4.79 -12.58 19.56
N GLU A 187 3.65 -11.93 19.80
CA GLU A 187 3.01 -10.93 18.94
C GLU A 187 3.91 -9.71 18.69
N LEU A 188 4.80 -9.39 19.63
CA LEU A 188 5.78 -8.31 19.49
C LEU A 188 7.13 -8.82 18.96
N ARG A 189 7.39 -10.12 19.14
CA ARG A 189 8.69 -10.74 18.84
C ARG A 189 8.75 -11.48 17.51
N PHE A 190 7.64 -11.56 16.76
CA PHE A 190 7.58 -12.35 15.52
C PHE A 190 8.61 -11.95 14.43
N ASN A 191 9.18 -10.74 14.51
CA ASN A 191 10.24 -10.27 13.62
C ASN A 191 11.66 -10.36 14.21
N LEU A 192 11.86 -10.73 15.48
CA LEU A 192 13.21 -10.79 16.09
C LEU A 192 14.16 -11.75 15.37
N GLY A 193 13.62 -12.79 14.73
CA GLY A 193 14.39 -13.73 13.92
C GLY A 193 14.74 -13.25 12.51
N ALA A 194 14.53 -11.97 12.18
CA ALA A 194 14.64 -11.42 10.83
C ALA A 194 15.92 -11.80 10.07
N ASP A 195 17.06 -11.85 10.76
CA ASP A 195 18.38 -12.16 10.19
C ASP A 195 18.80 -13.62 10.39
N THR A 196 17.86 -14.50 10.72
CA THR A 196 18.08 -15.94 10.96
C THR A 196 17.28 -16.79 9.96
N PRO A 197 17.61 -18.08 9.78
CA PRO A 197 16.79 -18.98 8.96
C PRO A 197 15.31 -19.00 9.37
N LYS A 198 15.03 -18.92 10.68
CA LYS A 198 13.67 -18.87 11.24
C LYS A 198 12.86 -17.64 10.79
N GLY A 199 13.54 -16.56 10.39
CA GLY A 199 12.92 -15.32 9.91
C GLY A 199 12.12 -15.49 8.61
N THR A 200 12.20 -16.66 7.98
CA THR A 200 11.46 -17.01 6.75
C THR A 200 10.47 -18.15 6.92
N ASP A 201 10.39 -18.79 8.09
CA ASP A 201 9.55 -19.98 8.32
C ASP A 201 8.05 -19.71 8.10
N HIS A 202 7.61 -18.47 8.31
CA HIS A 202 6.22 -18.06 8.11
C HIS A 202 5.84 -17.84 6.66
N LEU A 203 6.81 -17.83 5.73
CA LEU A 203 6.56 -17.56 4.32
C LEU A 203 5.87 -18.73 3.65
N TRP A 204 4.96 -18.41 2.73
CA TRP A 204 4.18 -19.38 1.95
C TRP A 204 3.86 -18.79 0.58
N GLY A 205 3.33 -19.61 -0.33
CA GLY A 205 3.04 -19.20 -1.72
C GLY A 205 4.27 -18.64 -2.43
N PHE A 206 4.06 -17.62 -3.26
CA PHE A 206 5.12 -16.94 -4.02
C PHE A 206 6.30 -16.50 -3.15
N CYS A 207 6.02 -15.92 -1.98
CA CYS A 207 7.06 -15.37 -1.11
C CYS A 207 8.01 -16.43 -0.52
N LYS A 208 7.59 -17.70 -0.44
CA LYS A 208 8.43 -18.78 0.12
C LYS A 208 9.65 -19.10 -0.75
N SER A 209 9.53 -18.98 -2.06
CA SER A 209 10.58 -19.27 -3.03
C SER A 209 11.18 -18.03 -3.70
N CYS A 210 10.77 -16.83 -3.30
CA CYS A 210 11.25 -15.58 -3.86
C CYS A 210 12.72 -15.33 -3.51
N GLU A 211 13.51 -14.82 -4.45
CA GLU A 211 14.93 -14.51 -4.27
C GLU A 211 15.18 -13.44 -3.19
N PHE A 212 14.18 -12.61 -2.89
CA PHE A 212 14.27 -11.59 -1.84
C PHE A 212 13.77 -12.06 -0.47
N ALA A 213 13.39 -13.33 -0.31
CA ALA A 213 12.69 -13.84 0.88
C ALA A 213 13.39 -13.52 2.21
N GLN A 214 14.71 -13.72 2.27
CA GLN A 214 15.50 -13.51 3.49
C GLN A 214 15.44 -12.06 3.99
N LEU A 215 15.53 -11.10 3.08
CA LEU A 215 15.51 -9.68 3.41
C LEU A 215 14.09 -9.10 3.50
N CYS A 216 13.22 -9.46 2.56
CA CYS A 216 11.87 -8.93 2.42
C CYS A 216 10.92 -9.47 3.48
N ARG A 217 11.04 -10.76 3.81
CA ARG A 217 10.18 -11.49 4.76
C ARG A 217 8.68 -11.40 4.48
N GLY A 218 8.32 -11.34 3.20
CA GLY A 218 6.92 -11.37 2.73
C GLY A 218 6.23 -10.01 2.68
N GLY A 219 6.98 -8.91 2.63
CA GLY A 219 6.44 -7.56 2.50
C GLY A 219 5.83 -7.03 3.81
N CYS A 220 4.82 -6.17 3.71
CA CYS A 220 4.09 -5.67 4.87
C CYS A 220 3.24 -6.79 5.49
N SER A 221 3.57 -7.19 6.74
CA SER A 221 2.82 -8.21 7.46
C SER A 221 1.33 -7.87 7.62
N TRP A 222 1.00 -6.58 7.83
CA TRP A 222 -0.39 -6.12 7.88
C TRP A 222 -1.12 -6.39 6.57
N THR A 223 -0.56 -5.98 5.44
CA THR A 223 -1.17 -6.19 4.12
C THR A 223 -1.45 -7.67 3.86
N ALA A 224 -0.44 -8.53 4.05
CA ALA A 224 -0.63 -9.96 3.84
C ALA A 224 -1.68 -10.55 4.79
N HIS A 225 -1.65 -10.18 6.06
CA HIS A 225 -2.60 -10.69 7.05
C HIS A 225 -4.04 -10.30 6.72
N VAL A 226 -4.32 -9.03 6.42
CA VAL A 226 -5.72 -8.64 6.15
C VAL A 226 -6.28 -9.23 4.85
N PHE A 227 -5.43 -9.65 3.91
CA PHE A 227 -5.87 -10.44 2.77
C PHE A 227 -6.12 -11.91 3.13
N PHE A 228 -5.25 -12.54 3.92
CA PHE A 228 -5.21 -14.01 4.01
C PHE A 228 -5.43 -14.58 5.41
N ASP A 229 -5.80 -13.73 6.37
CA ASP A 229 -5.78 -14.03 7.81
C ASP A 229 -4.42 -14.60 8.28
N ARG A 230 -3.37 -14.31 7.51
CA ARG A 230 -2.05 -14.92 7.62
C ARG A 230 -1.00 -14.05 6.95
N ARG A 231 0.09 -13.74 7.67
CA ARG A 231 1.24 -13.04 7.08
C ARG A 231 2.07 -13.94 6.15
N GLY A 232 2.96 -13.34 5.38
CA GLY A 232 4.05 -14.06 4.69
C GLY A 232 3.83 -14.36 3.22
N ASN A 233 2.75 -13.88 2.60
CA ASN A 233 2.52 -13.96 1.16
C ASN A 233 1.77 -12.71 0.68
N ASN A 234 2.46 -11.61 0.39
CA ASN A 234 1.81 -10.34 0.04
C ASN A 234 1.33 -10.35 -1.42
N PRO A 235 0.02 -10.13 -1.69
CA PRO A 235 -0.50 -10.14 -3.06
C PRO A 235 -0.22 -8.82 -3.78
N TYR A 236 0.12 -7.75 -3.05
CA TYR A 236 0.35 -6.42 -3.60
C TYR A 236 1.84 -6.10 -3.85
N CYS A 237 2.62 -7.12 -4.20
CA CYS A 237 4.04 -7.01 -4.52
C CYS A 237 4.25 -6.73 -6.02
N HIS A 238 4.89 -5.61 -6.39
CA HIS A 238 5.13 -5.31 -7.82
C HIS A 238 6.05 -6.34 -8.47
N HIS A 239 7.12 -6.74 -7.77
CA HIS A 239 8.01 -7.79 -8.25
C HIS A 239 7.27 -9.11 -8.51
N ARG A 240 6.31 -9.48 -7.65
CA ARG A 240 5.47 -10.67 -7.86
C ARG A 240 4.66 -10.58 -9.14
N ALA A 241 3.95 -9.47 -9.37
CA ALA A 241 3.16 -9.26 -10.57
C ALA A 241 4.03 -9.35 -11.84
N LEU A 242 5.21 -8.72 -11.85
CA LEU A 242 6.16 -8.79 -12.96
C LEU A 242 6.72 -10.19 -13.20
N THR A 243 6.97 -10.95 -12.14
CA THR A 243 7.46 -12.33 -12.25
C THR A 243 6.38 -13.27 -12.80
N GLN A 244 5.14 -13.13 -12.33
CA GLN A 244 4.00 -13.91 -12.85
C GLN A 244 3.71 -13.56 -14.32
N GLU A 245 3.76 -12.28 -14.70
CA GLU A 245 3.58 -11.83 -16.08
C GLU A 245 4.57 -12.52 -17.04
N LYS A 246 5.86 -12.60 -16.66
CA LYS A 246 6.89 -13.30 -17.45
C LYS A 246 6.64 -14.80 -17.61
N GLN A 247 5.86 -15.39 -16.71
CA GLN A 247 5.44 -16.79 -16.77
C GLN A 247 4.11 -16.98 -17.52
N GLY A 248 3.52 -15.90 -18.05
CA GLY A 248 2.22 -15.93 -18.71
C GLY A 248 1.05 -16.14 -17.73
N ILE A 249 1.25 -15.80 -16.45
CA ILE A 249 0.28 -15.96 -15.38
C ILE A 249 -0.13 -14.57 -14.88
N ARG A 250 -1.39 -14.42 -14.52
CA ARG A 250 -1.87 -13.30 -13.69
C ARG A 250 -2.57 -13.81 -12.45
N GLU A 251 -2.66 -12.94 -11.46
CA GLU A 251 -3.29 -13.23 -10.19
C GLU A 251 -4.45 -12.26 -9.93
N ARG A 252 -5.52 -12.81 -9.36
CA ARG A 252 -6.68 -12.09 -8.86
C ARG A 252 -6.94 -12.48 -7.40
N VAL A 253 -7.33 -11.52 -6.58
CA VAL A 253 -7.85 -11.80 -5.23
C VAL A 253 -9.37 -11.90 -5.30
N GLU A 254 -9.93 -12.88 -4.60
CA GLU A 254 -11.37 -13.09 -4.49
C GLU A 254 -11.74 -13.32 -3.04
N ILE A 255 -12.88 -12.77 -2.61
CA ILE A 255 -13.36 -12.95 -1.24
C ILE A 255 -13.78 -14.41 -1.03
N LYS A 256 -13.20 -15.05 -0.02
CA LYS A 256 -13.54 -16.41 0.41
C LYS A 256 -14.49 -16.37 1.60
N HIS A 257 -14.18 -15.52 2.58
CA HIS A 257 -15.03 -15.26 3.74
C HIS A 257 -15.16 -13.76 3.97
N ARG A 258 -16.39 -13.31 4.22
CA ARG A 258 -16.65 -11.92 4.59
C ARG A 258 -16.19 -11.65 6.02
N ALA A 259 -15.84 -10.40 6.27
CA ALA A 259 -15.61 -9.90 7.62
C ALA A 259 -16.85 -10.13 8.51
N GLU A 260 -16.64 -10.28 9.81
CA GLU A 260 -17.71 -10.53 10.78
C GLU A 260 -18.52 -9.25 11.11
N GLY A 261 -18.03 -8.09 10.70
CA GLY A 261 -18.62 -6.77 10.99
C GLY A 261 -18.13 -6.15 12.30
N ASN A 262 -17.06 -6.70 12.87
CA ASN A 262 -16.42 -6.16 14.07
C ASN A 262 -15.51 -4.97 13.70
N PRO A 263 -15.37 -3.95 14.56
CA PRO A 263 -14.43 -2.86 14.29
C PRO A 263 -13.01 -3.40 14.04
N PHE A 264 -12.40 -2.98 12.92
CA PHE A 264 -11.03 -3.35 12.53
C PHE A 264 -10.81 -4.83 12.18
N ASP A 265 -11.87 -5.57 11.87
CA ASP A 265 -11.74 -6.91 11.32
C ASP A 265 -11.36 -6.88 9.82
N ASN A 266 -11.08 -8.07 9.30
CA ASN A 266 -10.83 -8.33 7.89
C ASN A 266 -11.58 -9.59 7.45
N GLY A 267 -11.86 -9.68 6.15
CA GLY A 267 -12.29 -10.93 5.53
C GLY A 267 -11.09 -11.85 5.25
N GLU A 268 -11.37 -13.02 4.69
CA GLU A 268 -10.36 -13.90 4.09
C GLU A 268 -10.53 -13.88 2.57
N PHE A 269 -9.45 -13.66 1.86
CA PHE A 269 -9.37 -13.70 0.40
C PHE A 269 -8.56 -14.92 -0.04
N VAL A 270 -8.81 -15.36 -1.26
CA VAL A 270 -7.98 -16.36 -1.95
C VAL A 270 -7.32 -15.74 -3.16
N LEU A 271 -6.17 -16.28 -3.54
CA LEU A 271 -5.50 -15.98 -4.79
C LEU A 271 -5.94 -16.98 -5.85
N ILE A 272 -6.36 -16.44 -6.98
CA ILE A 272 -6.67 -17.20 -8.18
C ILE A 272 -5.55 -16.89 -9.17
N GLU A 273 -4.83 -17.93 -9.58
CA GLU A 273 -3.86 -17.89 -10.66
C GLU A 273 -4.54 -18.32 -11.96
N GLU A 274 -4.37 -17.54 -13.01
CA GLU A 274 -4.97 -17.79 -14.32
C GLU A 274 -4.02 -17.36 -15.45
N PRO A 275 -4.19 -17.88 -16.68
CA PRO A 275 -3.44 -17.38 -17.83
C PRO A 275 -3.57 -15.86 -17.97
N ILE A 276 -2.49 -15.20 -18.36
CA ILE A 276 -2.45 -13.73 -18.49
C ILE A 276 -3.54 -13.17 -19.43
N ASP A 277 -3.90 -13.95 -20.44
CA ASP A 277 -4.90 -13.66 -21.46
C ASP A 277 -6.31 -14.17 -21.10
N ALA A 278 -6.50 -14.71 -19.90
CA ALA A 278 -7.82 -15.11 -19.43
C ALA A 278 -8.81 -13.94 -19.53
N PRO A 279 -10.08 -14.16 -19.91
CA PRO A 279 -11.06 -13.08 -19.92
C PRO A 279 -11.23 -12.52 -18.50
N TRP A 280 -11.45 -11.22 -18.37
CA TRP A 280 -11.87 -10.65 -17.10
C TRP A 280 -13.30 -11.11 -16.77
N PRO A 281 -13.68 -11.18 -15.48
CA PRO A 281 -15.05 -11.50 -15.10
C PRO A 281 -16.04 -10.56 -15.80
N ASP A 282 -17.15 -11.13 -16.29
CA ASP A 282 -18.23 -10.35 -16.86
C ASP A 282 -18.72 -9.31 -15.84
N ASN A 283 -18.88 -8.05 -16.27
CA ASN A 283 -19.39 -6.95 -15.44
C ASN A 283 -18.48 -6.55 -14.24
N ASP A 284 -17.18 -6.35 -14.48
CA ASP A 284 -16.26 -5.63 -13.57
C ASP A 284 -16.10 -4.14 -14.00
N PRO A 285 -17.02 -3.23 -13.64
CA PRO A 285 -16.96 -1.82 -14.07
C PRO A 285 -15.79 -1.03 -13.46
N LEU A 286 -15.13 -1.60 -12.45
CA LEU A 286 -14.02 -0.99 -11.73
C LEU A 286 -12.66 -1.53 -12.18
N HIS A 287 -12.61 -2.47 -13.13
CA HIS A 287 -11.35 -2.97 -13.67
C HIS A 287 -10.43 -1.80 -14.10
N PHE A 288 -9.26 -1.72 -13.48
CA PHE A 288 -8.31 -0.66 -13.72
C PHE A 288 -7.28 -1.09 -14.76
N SER A 289 -6.99 -0.16 -15.68
CA SER A 289 -5.99 -0.29 -16.73
C SER A 289 -5.40 1.08 -17.05
N ALA A 290 -4.24 1.12 -17.70
CA ALA A 290 -3.54 2.37 -17.99
C ALA A 290 -4.37 3.40 -18.81
N ASP A 291 -5.27 2.95 -19.68
CA ASP A 291 -6.15 3.81 -20.48
C ASP A 291 -7.20 4.55 -19.66
N ARG A 292 -7.51 4.07 -18.45
CA ARG A 292 -8.45 4.73 -17.52
C ARG A 292 -7.82 5.90 -16.76
N ILE A 293 -6.51 6.09 -16.85
CA ILE A 293 -5.81 7.14 -16.09
C ILE A 293 -6.16 8.53 -16.65
N LEU A 294 -6.68 9.39 -15.79
CA LEU A 294 -7.07 10.76 -16.12
C LEU A 294 -5.86 11.69 -16.00
N TRP A 295 -5.00 11.70 -17.03
CA TRP A 295 -3.88 12.62 -17.10
C TRP A 295 -4.33 14.07 -17.39
N PRO A 296 -4.01 15.05 -16.53
CA PRO A 296 -4.22 16.46 -16.84
C PRO A 296 -3.40 16.90 -18.06
N LYS A 297 -3.85 17.96 -18.75
CA LYS A 297 -3.21 18.44 -20.00
C LYS A 297 -1.70 18.69 -19.85
N GLY A 298 -1.27 19.22 -18.71
CA GLY A 298 0.13 19.53 -18.43
C GLY A 298 1.04 18.31 -18.20
N TRP A 299 0.60 17.08 -18.48
CA TRP A 299 1.39 15.86 -18.37
C TRP A 299 1.86 15.32 -19.73
N GLN A 300 1.31 15.83 -20.84
CA GLN A 300 1.54 15.30 -22.19
C GLN A 300 3.01 15.39 -22.66
N GLU A 301 3.83 16.26 -22.08
CA GLU A 301 5.22 16.52 -22.51
C GLU A 301 6.28 15.58 -21.89
N GLN A 302 5.89 14.53 -21.16
CA GLN A 302 6.81 13.63 -20.47
C GLN A 302 6.63 12.16 -20.84
N GLU A 303 6.48 11.87 -22.13
CA GLU A 303 6.86 10.57 -22.67
C GLU A 303 8.39 10.50 -22.67
N GLU A 304 8.99 9.99 -21.59
CA GLU A 304 10.25 9.23 -21.69
C GLU A 304 10.62 8.59 -20.35
N LEU A 305 11.20 7.39 -20.45
CA LEU A 305 11.69 6.51 -19.39
C LEU A 305 10.66 5.53 -18.78
N VAL A 306 10.01 4.76 -19.65
CA VAL A 306 9.86 3.31 -19.38
C VAL A 306 11.18 2.68 -19.81
N PRO A 307 12.00 2.11 -18.91
CA PRO A 307 13.10 1.25 -19.35
C PRO A 307 12.46 0.08 -20.10
N SER A 308 12.69 0.02 -21.41
CA SER A 308 12.42 -1.16 -22.20
C SER A 308 13.09 -2.35 -21.51
N LEU A 309 12.31 -3.32 -21.03
CA LEU A 309 12.79 -4.62 -20.56
C LEU A 309 13.09 -5.57 -21.75
N ALA A 310 13.38 -5.03 -22.93
CA ALA A 310 13.83 -5.83 -24.06
C ALA A 310 15.34 -6.07 -24.01
N SER A 311 15.69 -7.36 -24.02
CA SER A 311 16.99 -7.96 -24.32
C SER A 311 18.17 -7.64 -23.38
N SER A 312 18.36 -8.48 -22.37
CA SER A 312 19.71 -8.94 -21.99
C SER A 312 19.81 -10.44 -22.26
N SER A 313 19.93 -10.77 -23.54
CA SER A 313 20.43 -12.05 -24.02
C SER A 313 21.86 -11.83 -24.53
N SER A 314 22.83 -12.00 -23.63
CA SER A 314 24.23 -12.33 -23.93
C SER A 314 24.81 -13.10 -22.76
#